data_AF-A0A9X2D3C9-F1
#
_entry.id   AF-A0A9X2D3C9-F1
#
_cell.length_a   1.000
_cell.length_b   1.000
_cell.length_c   1.000
_cell.angle_alpha   90.00
_cell.angle_beta   90.00
_cell.angle_gamma   90.00
#
_symmetry.space_group_name_H-M   'P 1'
#
loop_
_entity.id
_entity.type
_entity.pdbx_description
1 polymer ?
#
loop_
_entity_poly.entity_id
_entity_poly.type
_entity_poly.pdbx_seq_one_letter_code
_entity_poly.pdbx_strand_id
1 'polypeptide(L)'
;MSFPKYYVTYCVMDTEAGANPFGHSCLIFSQQENEASPVEVMDSVGFYSQPSTTTNPFLKGLKQALGFKVDLQDGHGILRQEAMRHLDGNGLHGISFPVTPEQFAKIRDDYQQMMKTEEEVINELNLELSSQGIEPNGHTRYVAEKAKAATEGRMPRLKPFHFTMKLTMNGLDSSESYTCKDHSLELLTRNQIIPEEIRNQLISNRATTAFPRFSAISLPPIRLISTGKPQPTVSESTGTVYYNREWGTNSLFWGTSIQATEHEALEENPMDPTHGMLTDVMFRIHSMEDLLRHRISEIEEELESNQEHVYQLTVQLNQLKIQLKRVHNLSFLFSNAHENQIPAFFNEKLLRTEQVFDMARMAMNMDKLNYSFLLKAYESILFCDVLLGMLAMALSVAALLVTPPLAAGLFAVSALFTARKLHGFYKEENKFAQTYKEFERQASLDELHDEPQLVPSMDPI
;
A
#
# COMPACT_ATOMS: atom_id res chain seq x y z
N MET A 1 -20.59 9.06 20.46
CA MET A 1 -21.09 7.74 20.03
C MET A 1 -20.50 6.67 20.94
N SER A 2 -21.29 5.68 21.36
CA SER A 2 -20.78 4.48 22.04
C SER A 2 -20.05 3.59 21.04
N PHE A 3 -19.12 2.77 21.53
CA PHE A 3 -18.53 1.71 20.72
C PHE A 3 -19.48 0.51 20.58
N PRO A 4 -19.42 -0.27 19.49
CA PRO A 4 -18.51 -0.11 18.34
C PRO A 4 -18.85 1.13 17.49
N LYS A 5 -17.81 1.76 16.91
CA LYS A 5 -17.96 2.86 15.95
C LYS A 5 -17.89 2.31 14.53
N TYR A 6 -18.71 2.86 13.65
CA TYR A 6 -18.78 2.49 12.25
C TYR A 6 -18.46 3.69 11.36
N TYR A 7 -17.73 3.43 10.27
CA TYR A 7 -17.30 4.44 9.32
C TYR A 7 -17.60 4.00 7.90
N VAL A 8 -18.12 4.92 7.10
CA VAL A 8 -18.17 4.78 5.64
C VAL A 8 -17.25 5.83 5.05
N THR A 9 -16.26 5.40 4.26
CA THR A 9 -15.23 6.27 3.71
C THR A 9 -15.39 6.40 2.22
N TYR A 10 -15.53 7.63 1.73
CA TYR A 10 -15.39 7.93 0.30
C TYR A 10 -13.89 7.95 -0.05
N CYS A 11 -13.49 7.05 -0.95
CA CYS A 11 -12.11 6.80 -1.33
C CYS A 11 -11.87 7.22 -2.79
N VAL A 12 -10.67 7.71 -3.06
CA VAL A 12 -10.10 7.90 -4.40
C VAL A 12 -8.74 7.20 -4.44
N MET A 13 -8.56 6.36 -5.45
CA MET A 13 -7.32 5.70 -5.79
C MET A 13 -6.67 6.41 -6.97
N ASP A 14 -5.39 6.71 -6.86
CA ASP A 14 -4.57 7.24 -7.95
C ASP A 14 -3.72 6.16 -8.63
N THR A 15 -2.77 6.59 -9.47
CA THR A 15 -1.88 5.68 -10.20
C THR A 15 -0.92 4.88 -9.32
N GLU A 16 -0.57 5.36 -8.12
CA GLU A 16 0.25 4.61 -7.16
C GLU A 16 -0.52 3.44 -6.56
N ALA A 17 -1.85 3.56 -6.43
CA ALA A 17 -2.75 2.47 -6.04
C ALA A 17 -3.06 1.49 -7.18
N GLY A 18 -2.50 1.74 -8.38
CA GLY A 18 -2.74 0.97 -9.59
C GLY A 18 -4.03 1.33 -10.32
N ALA A 19 -4.65 2.48 -10.01
CA ALA A 19 -5.75 2.99 -10.79
C ALA A 19 -5.28 3.53 -12.15
N ASN A 20 -6.23 3.73 -13.07
CA ASN A 20 -5.95 4.38 -14.34
C ASN A 20 -5.57 5.88 -14.12
N PRO A 21 -5.06 6.61 -15.14
CA PRO A 21 -4.65 8.01 -14.97
C PRO A 21 -5.73 8.98 -14.48
N PHE A 22 -7.01 8.65 -14.68
CA PHE A 22 -8.15 9.41 -14.17
C PHE A 22 -8.52 9.06 -12.73
N GLY A 23 -7.90 8.03 -12.18
CA GLY A 23 -8.19 7.48 -10.87
C GLY A 23 -9.42 6.59 -10.87
N HIS A 24 -9.74 6.11 -9.69
CA HIS A 24 -10.93 5.30 -9.41
C HIS A 24 -11.48 5.71 -8.04
N SER A 25 -12.79 5.67 -7.84
CA SER A 25 -13.36 5.94 -6.53
C SER A 25 -14.14 4.74 -6.01
N CYS A 26 -14.08 4.56 -4.70
CA CYS A 26 -14.69 3.45 -4.00
C CYS A 26 -15.29 3.91 -2.67
N LEU A 27 -16.05 3.03 -2.04
CA LEU A 27 -16.44 3.14 -0.64
C LEU A 27 -15.72 2.08 0.17
N ILE A 28 -15.23 2.46 1.35
CA ILE A 28 -14.63 1.55 2.34
C ILE A 28 -15.51 1.57 3.59
N PHE A 29 -15.82 0.39 4.10
CA PHE A 29 -16.64 0.18 5.29
C PHE A 29 -15.74 -0.28 6.42
N SER A 30 -15.75 0.41 7.55
CA SER A 30 -14.84 0.10 8.67
C SER A 30 -15.55 0.11 10.02
N GLN A 31 -15.00 -0.66 10.95
CA GLN A 31 -15.52 -0.85 12.31
C GLN A 31 -14.39 -0.75 13.34
N GLN A 32 -14.70 -0.12 14.48
CA GLN A 32 -13.79 -0.01 15.61
C GLN A 32 -14.50 -0.45 16.89
N GLU A 33 -13.96 -1.47 17.57
CA GLU A 33 -14.58 -2.09 18.76
C GLU A 33 -14.45 -1.27 20.05
N ASN A 34 -13.34 -0.56 20.23
CA ASN A 34 -13.11 0.37 21.33
C ASN A 34 -12.02 1.37 20.92
N GLU A 35 -11.74 2.36 21.76
CA GLU A 35 -10.85 3.48 21.43
C GLU A 35 -9.42 3.04 21.09
N ALA A 36 -8.92 2.02 21.78
CA ALA A 36 -7.56 1.50 21.59
C ALA A 36 -7.49 0.38 20.55
N SER A 37 -8.63 -0.19 20.13
CA SER A 37 -8.66 -1.26 19.15
C SER A 37 -8.30 -0.76 17.73
N PRO A 38 -7.61 -1.61 16.94
CA PRO A 38 -7.45 -1.38 15.50
C PRO A 38 -8.79 -1.11 14.83
N VAL A 39 -8.79 -0.24 13.82
CA VAL A 39 -9.97 -0.04 12.97
C VAL A 39 -9.87 -1.02 11.81
N GLU A 40 -10.79 -1.98 11.76
CA GLU A 40 -10.84 -3.00 10.72
C GLU A 40 -11.68 -2.52 9.53
N VAL A 41 -11.20 -2.81 8.32
CA VAL A 41 -11.90 -2.61 7.07
C VAL A 41 -12.72 -3.86 6.78
N MET A 42 -14.03 -3.75 6.98
CA MET A 42 -14.99 -4.86 6.93
C MET A 42 -15.41 -5.20 5.50
N ASP A 43 -15.48 -4.20 4.63
CA ASP A 43 -15.84 -4.37 3.23
C ASP A 43 -15.40 -3.17 2.39
N SER A 44 -15.47 -3.31 1.07
CA SER A 44 -15.24 -2.22 0.13
C SER A 44 -16.01 -2.46 -1.17
N VAL A 45 -16.47 -1.39 -1.82
CA VAL A 45 -17.18 -1.50 -3.09
C VAL A 45 -16.80 -0.37 -4.03
N GLY A 46 -16.68 -0.66 -5.31
CA GLY A 46 -16.58 0.36 -6.33
C GLY A 46 -17.29 -0.03 -7.61
N PHE A 47 -17.35 0.93 -8.53
CA PHE A 47 -18.20 0.87 -9.71
C PHE A 47 -17.37 0.93 -10.99
N TYR A 48 -17.48 -0.10 -11.82
CA TYR A 48 -16.56 -0.34 -12.92
C TYR A 48 -17.26 -0.29 -14.28
N SER A 49 -16.67 0.44 -15.24
CA SER A 49 -17.12 0.42 -16.64
C SER A 49 -17.05 -0.98 -17.21
N GLN A 50 -18.08 -1.40 -17.96
CA GLN A 50 -17.99 -2.62 -18.76
C GLN A 50 -17.36 -2.36 -20.13
N PRO A 51 -16.59 -3.34 -20.67
CA PRO A 51 -16.06 -3.24 -22.02
C PRO A 51 -17.16 -2.95 -23.05
N SER A 52 -16.92 -1.96 -23.90
CA SER A 52 -17.77 -1.58 -25.02
C SER A 52 -16.93 -1.10 -26.20
N THR A 53 -17.45 -1.16 -27.42
CA THR A 53 -16.71 -0.63 -28.57
C THR A 53 -16.91 0.88 -28.62
N THR A 54 -15.86 1.68 -28.37
CA THR A 54 -15.95 3.15 -28.52
C THR A 54 -16.31 3.49 -29.98
N THR A 55 -17.52 3.99 -30.21
CA THR A 55 -18.03 4.29 -31.56
C THR A 55 -17.74 5.73 -31.98
N ASN A 56 -17.54 6.66 -31.04
CA ASN A 56 -17.24 8.05 -31.33
C ASN A 56 -15.77 8.21 -31.83
N PRO A 57 -15.54 8.72 -33.06
CA PRO A 57 -14.20 8.84 -33.64
C PRO A 57 -13.24 9.77 -32.86
N PHE A 58 -13.76 10.84 -32.24
CA PHE A 58 -12.94 11.78 -31.47
C PHE A 58 -12.47 11.15 -30.16
N LEU A 59 -13.39 10.51 -29.42
CA LEU A 59 -13.07 9.76 -28.21
C LEU A 59 -12.12 8.59 -28.51
N LYS A 60 -12.29 7.92 -29.66
CA LYS A 60 -11.38 6.86 -30.13
C LYS A 60 -9.97 7.40 -30.39
N GLY A 61 -9.84 8.59 -30.99
CA GLY A 61 -8.55 9.25 -31.19
C GLY A 61 -7.87 9.64 -29.88
N LEU A 62 -8.63 10.21 -28.93
CA LEU A 62 -8.13 10.54 -27.59
C LEU A 62 -7.71 9.27 -26.81
N LYS A 63 -8.50 8.20 -26.91
CA LYS A 63 -8.23 6.87 -26.32
C LYS A 63 -6.90 6.30 -26.83
N GLN A 64 -6.67 6.37 -28.14
CA GLN A 64 -5.43 5.90 -28.78
C GLN A 64 -4.22 6.76 -28.41
N ALA A 65 -4.37 8.09 -28.37
CA ALA A 65 -3.27 9.00 -28.03
C ALA A 65 -2.79 8.84 -26.57
N LEU A 66 -3.68 8.47 -25.66
CA LEU A 66 -3.41 8.35 -24.22
C LEU A 66 -3.27 6.90 -23.74
N GLY A 67 -3.30 5.91 -24.65
CA GLY A 67 -3.07 4.50 -24.34
C GLY A 67 -4.18 3.82 -23.50
N PHE A 68 -5.40 4.35 -23.55
CA PHE A 68 -6.49 3.89 -22.68
C PHE A 68 -7.13 2.57 -23.14
N LYS A 69 -7.44 1.71 -22.16
CA LYS A 69 -8.31 0.54 -22.36
C LYS A 69 -9.75 0.74 -21.88
N VAL A 70 -10.03 1.80 -21.11
CA VAL A 70 -11.35 2.12 -20.54
C VAL A 70 -12.30 2.65 -21.61
N ASP A 71 -13.56 2.24 -21.58
CA ASP A 71 -14.59 2.69 -22.51
C ASP A 71 -15.34 3.90 -21.97
N LEU A 72 -15.33 4.96 -22.77
CA LEU A 72 -15.84 6.28 -22.38
C LEU A 72 -17.27 6.54 -22.87
N GLN A 73 -17.96 5.53 -23.42
CA GLN A 73 -19.22 5.73 -24.14
C GLN A 73 -20.35 4.79 -23.71
N ASP A 74 -21.49 5.39 -23.35
CA ASP A 74 -22.88 4.88 -23.23
C ASP A 74 -23.05 3.40 -22.88
N GLY A 75 -22.25 2.90 -21.94
CA GLY A 75 -22.39 1.57 -21.36
C GLY A 75 -23.12 1.59 -20.03
N HIS A 76 -23.20 0.43 -19.40
CA HIS A 76 -23.47 0.34 -17.98
C HIS A 76 -22.18 0.09 -17.19
N GLY A 77 -22.17 0.52 -15.94
CA GLY A 77 -21.18 0.07 -14.97
C GLY A 77 -21.69 -1.12 -14.18
N ILE A 78 -20.83 -1.66 -13.33
CA ILE A 78 -21.19 -2.71 -12.37
C ILE A 78 -20.52 -2.46 -11.03
N LEU A 79 -21.26 -2.73 -9.96
CA LEU A 79 -20.72 -2.76 -8.61
C LEU A 79 -19.92 -4.04 -8.40
N ARG A 80 -18.74 -3.89 -7.82
CA ARG A 80 -17.88 -5.00 -7.42
C ARG A 80 -17.20 -4.69 -6.11
N GLN A 81 -16.94 -5.75 -5.35
CA GLN A 81 -16.03 -5.65 -4.22
C GLN A 81 -14.64 -5.23 -4.73
N GLU A 82 -14.03 -4.23 -4.09
CA GLU A 82 -12.68 -3.83 -4.47
C GLU A 82 -11.69 -4.92 -4.12
N ALA A 83 -10.72 -5.18 -5.01
CA ALA A 83 -9.63 -6.07 -4.64
C ALA A 83 -8.76 -5.37 -3.59
N MET A 84 -8.42 -6.04 -2.47
CA MET A 84 -7.63 -5.42 -1.40
C MET A 84 -6.28 -4.90 -1.89
N ARG A 85 -5.82 -5.36 -3.06
CA ARG A 85 -4.56 -4.96 -3.68
C ARG A 85 -4.46 -3.49 -4.04
N HIS A 86 -5.61 -2.90 -4.28
CA HIS A 86 -5.66 -1.50 -4.59
C HIS A 86 -5.77 -0.65 -3.31
N LEU A 87 -5.96 -1.29 -2.16
CA LEU A 87 -6.28 -0.63 -0.89
C LEU A 87 -5.09 -0.55 0.09
N ASP A 88 -4.16 -1.51 0.05
CA ASP A 88 -2.94 -1.52 0.89
C ASP A 88 -1.71 -0.86 0.22
N GLY A 89 -1.91 -0.28 -0.97
CA GLY A 89 -0.92 0.49 -1.73
C GLY A 89 -0.75 1.93 -1.24
N ASN A 90 0.18 2.66 -1.87
CA ASN A 90 0.19 4.12 -1.78
C ASN A 90 -0.87 4.69 -2.72
N GLY A 91 -1.24 5.97 -2.57
CA GLY A 91 -2.17 6.61 -3.51
C GLY A 91 -3.65 6.43 -3.20
N LEU A 92 -3.99 5.97 -2.00
CA LEU A 92 -5.35 6.02 -1.49
C LEU A 92 -5.57 7.35 -0.76
N HIS A 93 -6.64 8.04 -1.10
CA HIS A 93 -7.06 9.29 -0.48
C HIS A 93 -8.54 9.23 -0.14
N GLY A 94 -8.98 9.85 0.94
CA GLY A 94 -10.40 9.78 1.25
C GLY A 94 -10.83 10.49 2.50
N ILE A 95 -12.13 10.49 2.72
CA ILE A 95 -12.76 11.07 3.90
C ILE A 95 -13.80 10.13 4.47
N SER A 96 -13.82 10.04 5.79
CA SER A 96 -14.67 9.11 6.52
C SER A 96 -15.86 9.82 7.15
N PHE A 97 -17.00 9.15 7.13
CA PHE A 97 -18.23 9.59 7.79
C PHE A 97 -18.55 8.61 8.91
N PRO A 98 -18.59 9.07 10.18
CA PRO A 98 -19.13 8.27 11.27
C PRO A 98 -20.61 7.99 11.01
N VAL A 99 -21.03 6.74 11.17
CA VAL A 99 -22.42 6.33 10.89
C VAL A 99 -22.97 5.50 12.05
N THR A 100 -24.30 5.46 12.17
CA THR A 100 -24.94 4.55 13.12
C THR A 100 -24.84 3.10 12.63
N PRO A 101 -24.97 2.09 13.51
CA PRO A 101 -25.00 0.68 13.12
C PRO A 101 -26.11 0.39 12.09
N GLU A 102 -27.26 1.05 12.23
CA GLU A 102 -28.41 0.89 11.32
C GLU A 102 -28.10 1.47 9.93
N GLN A 103 -27.48 2.65 9.87
CA GLN A 103 -27.02 3.24 8.61
C GLN A 103 -25.98 2.37 7.93
N PHE A 104 -25.02 1.85 8.70
CA PHE A 104 -23.96 0.96 8.23
C PHE A 104 -24.52 -0.35 7.65
N ALA A 105 -25.43 -1.01 8.37
CA ALA A 105 -26.09 -2.21 7.88
C ALA A 105 -26.93 -1.91 6.62
N LYS A 106 -27.71 -0.84 6.64
CA LYS A 106 -28.58 -0.45 5.52
C LYS A 106 -27.79 -0.25 4.23
N ILE A 107 -26.72 0.56 4.23
CA ILE A 107 -25.94 0.80 3.01
C ILE A 107 -25.27 -0.49 2.50
N ARG A 108 -24.89 -1.40 3.42
CA ARG A 108 -24.30 -2.69 3.05
C ARG A 108 -25.28 -3.61 2.36
N ASP A 109 -26.44 -3.83 2.96
CA ASP A 109 -27.53 -4.62 2.37
C ASP A 109 -27.92 -4.05 1.00
N ASP A 110 -27.92 -2.72 0.89
CA ASP A 110 -28.32 -1.99 -0.29
C ASP A 110 -27.37 -2.20 -1.48
N TYR A 111 -26.04 -2.06 -1.33
CA TYR A 111 -25.12 -2.35 -2.43
C TYR A 111 -25.03 -3.85 -2.74
N GLN A 112 -25.15 -4.72 -1.73
CA GLN A 112 -25.16 -6.18 -1.96
C GLN A 112 -26.36 -6.60 -2.79
N GLN A 113 -27.54 -6.05 -2.48
CA GLN A 113 -28.74 -6.29 -3.27
C GLN A 113 -28.60 -5.74 -4.69
N MET A 114 -27.99 -4.56 -4.86
CA MET A 114 -27.71 -4.02 -6.20
C MET A 114 -26.77 -4.93 -7.00
N MET A 115 -25.66 -5.40 -6.42
CA MET A 115 -24.73 -6.31 -7.08
C MET A 115 -25.44 -7.59 -7.56
N LYS A 116 -26.28 -8.18 -6.70
CA LYS A 116 -27.06 -9.36 -7.06
C LYS A 116 -28.03 -9.08 -8.21
N THR A 117 -28.76 -7.97 -8.14
CA THR A 117 -29.69 -7.56 -9.20
C THR A 117 -28.95 -7.26 -10.50
N GLU A 118 -27.80 -6.60 -10.47
CA GLU A 118 -26.99 -6.34 -11.65
C GLU A 118 -26.53 -7.65 -12.32
N GLU A 119 -26.07 -8.63 -11.55
CA GLU A 119 -25.67 -9.94 -12.07
C GLU A 119 -26.84 -10.70 -12.72
N GLU A 120 -28.00 -10.74 -12.06
CA GLU A 120 -29.23 -11.35 -12.58
C GLU A 120 -29.63 -10.73 -13.93
N VAL A 121 -29.63 -9.39 -14.00
CA VAL A 121 -30.01 -8.64 -15.20
C VAL A 121 -29.00 -8.81 -16.32
N ILE A 122 -27.70 -8.84 -16.01
CA ILE A 122 -26.65 -9.09 -17.01
C ILE A 122 -26.83 -10.48 -17.63
N ASN A 123 -27.12 -11.50 -16.80
CA ASN A 123 -27.34 -12.87 -17.29
C ASN A 123 -28.60 -12.98 -18.14
N GLU A 124 -29.70 -12.34 -17.70
CA GLU A 124 -30.94 -12.22 -18.47
C GLU A 124 -30.68 -11.60 -19.86
N LEU A 125 -30.06 -10.43 -19.90
CA LEU A 125 -29.80 -9.70 -21.15
C LEU A 125 -28.78 -10.41 -22.04
N ASN A 126 -27.80 -11.11 -21.48
CA ASN A 126 -26.85 -11.92 -22.26
C ASN A 126 -27.57 -13.01 -23.05
N LEU A 127 -28.52 -13.70 -22.42
CA LEU A 127 -29.30 -14.75 -23.07
C LEU A 127 -30.22 -14.15 -24.16
N GLU A 128 -30.92 -13.06 -23.84
CA GLU A 128 -31.80 -12.37 -24.78
C GLU A 128 -31.03 -11.86 -26.02
N LEU A 129 -29.93 -11.14 -25.81
CA LEU A 129 -29.11 -10.58 -26.90
C LEU A 129 -28.48 -11.68 -27.76
N SER A 130 -27.94 -12.73 -27.13
CA SER A 130 -27.36 -13.87 -27.85
C SER A 130 -28.41 -14.60 -28.68
N SER A 131 -29.65 -14.73 -28.19
CA SER A 131 -30.76 -15.33 -28.95
C SER A 131 -31.15 -14.52 -30.19
N GLN A 132 -30.88 -13.22 -30.17
CA GLN A 132 -31.10 -12.28 -31.28
C GLN A 132 -29.88 -12.16 -32.20
N GLY A 133 -28.79 -12.89 -31.93
CA GLY A 133 -27.54 -12.79 -32.69
C GLY A 133 -26.78 -11.48 -32.45
N ILE A 134 -27.07 -10.77 -31.36
CA ILE A 134 -26.39 -9.54 -30.97
C ILE A 134 -25.30 -9.87 -29.95
N GLU A 135 -24.06 -9.43 -30.18
CA GLU A 135 -22.96 -9.63 -29.24
C GLU A 135 -23.21 -8.86 -27.92
N PRO A 136 -23.28 -9.55 -26.76
CA PRO A 136 -23.51 -8.89 -25.49
C PRO A 136 -22.26 -8.15 -25.00
N ASN A 137 -22.38 -6.83 -24.79
CA ASN A 137 -21.35 -5.99 -24.21
C ASN A 137 -21.98 -4.87 -23.35
N GLY A 138 -21.15 -4.03 -22.73
CA GLY A 138 -21.64 -2.98 -21.83
C GLY A 138 -22.63 -2.01 -22.49
N HIS A 139 -22.49 -1.74 -23.78
CA HIS A 139 -23.39 -0.84 -24.52
C HIS A 139 -24.69 -1.54 -24.92
N THR A 140 -24.61 -2.71 -25.56
CA THR A 140 -25.79 -3.43 -26.06
C THR A 140 -26.72 -3.85 -24.93
N ARG A 141 -26.17 -4.28 -23.79
CA ARG A 141 -26.95 -4.55 -22.56
C ARG A 141 -27.66 -3.31 -22.05
N TYR A 142 -26.95 -2.19 -21.96
CA TYR A 142 -27.54 -0.97 -21.39
C TYR A 142 -28.67 -0.42 -22.28
N VAL A 143 -28.49 -0.45 -23.60
CA VAL A 143 -29.55 -0.06 -24.56
C VAL A 143 -30.77 -0.97 -24.43
N ALA A 144 -30.58 -2.29 -24.36
CA ALA A 144 -31.66 -3.26 -24.19
C ALA A 144 -32.41 -3.06 -22.85
N GLU A 145 -31.67 -2.90 -21.75
CA GLU A 145 -32.26 -2.65 -20.43
C GLU A 145 -33.05 -1.34 -20.40
N LYS A 146 -32.53 -0.28 -21.02
CA LYS A 146 -33.22 1.02 -21.10
C LYS A 146 -34.52 0.91 -21.90
N ALA A 147 -34.53 0.17 -23.00
CA ALA A 147 -35.74 -0.08 -23.79
C ALA A 147 -36.77 -0.91 -23.03
N LYS A 148 -36.32 -1.94 -22.31
CA LYS A 148 -37.17 -2.80 -21.47
C LYS A 148 -37.77 -2.02 -20.30
N ALA A 149 -36.94 -1.26 -19.59
CA ALA A 149 -37.36 -0.41 -18.49
C ALA A 149 -38.39 0.65 -18.94
N ALA A 150 -38.20 1.26 -20.11
CA ALA A 150 -39.16 2.20 -20.70
C ALA A 150 -40.50 1.53 -21.05
N THR A 151 -40.48 0.30 -21.56
CA THR A 151 -41.70 -0.48 -21.88
C THR A 151 -42.46 -0.87 -20.61
N GLU A 152 -41.74 -1.19 -19.54
CA GLU A 152 -42.29 -1.62 -18.25
C GLU A 152 -42.62 -0.44 -17.30
N GLY A 153 -42.33 0.80 -17.71
CA GLY A 153 -42.59 2.00 -16.90
C GLY A 153 -41.75 2.08 -15.62
N ARG A 154 -40.56 1.49 -15.61
CA ARG A 154 -39.63 1.49 -14.47
C ARG A 154 -38.29 2.14 -14.81
N MET A 155 -37.48 2.40 -13.80
CA MET A 155 -36.09 2.81 -14.01
C MET A 155 -35.23 1.62 -14.46
N PRO A 156 -34.19 1.86 -15.28
CA PRO A 156 -33.19 0.84 -15.61
C PRO A 156 -32.54 0.26 -14.35
N ARG A 157 -32.43 -1.07 -14.30
CA ARG A 157 -31.78 -1.80 -13.21
C ARG A 157 -30.26 -1.65 -13.28
N LEU A 158 -29.71 -1.57 -14.48
CA LEU A 158 -28.31 -1.27 -14.73
C LEU A 158 -28.09 0.25 -14.74
N LYS A 159 -27.09 0.73 -14.00
CA LYS A 159 -26.72 2.15 -13.96
C LYS A 159 -25.76 2.48 -15.10
N PRO A 160 -25.87 3.67 -15.72
CA PRO A 160 -24.96 4.07 -16.79
C PRO A 160 -23.51 4.11 -16.30
N PHE A 161 -22.56 3.99 -17.22
CA PHE A 161 -21.18 4.42 -17.00
C PHE A 161 -20.68 5.05 -18.30
N HIS A 162 -20.49 6.37 -18.27
CA HIS A 162 -20.05 7.13 -19.43
C HIS A 162 -19.40 8.43 -19.02
N PHE A 163 -18.54 8.94 -19.90
CA PHE A 163 -17.91 10.23 -19.73
C PHE A 163 -18.29 11.13 -20.90
N THR A 164 -18.97 12.23 -20.61
CA THR A 164 -19.41 13.20 -21.61
C THR A 164 -18.64 14.50 -21.44
N MET A 165 -18.17 15.06 -22.55
CA MET A 165 -17.48 16.34 -22.57
C MET A 165 -18.15 17.26 -23.59
N LYS A 166 -18.69 18.39 -23.11
CA LYS A 166 -19.30 19.43 -23.93
C LYS A 166 -18.50 20.71 -23.83
N LEU A 167 -18.22 21.36 -24.95
CA LEU A 167 -17.65 22.70 -24.93
C LEU A 167 -18.78 23.71 -24.68
N THR A 168 -18.71 24.43 -23.56
CA THR A 168 -19.63 25.51 -23.21
C THR A 168 -18.88 26.85 -23.21
N MET A 169 -19.61 27.97 -23.11
CA MET A 169 -18.99 29.29 -22.96
C MET A 169 -18.13 29.41 -21.69
N ASN A 170 -18.33 28.53 -20.71
CA ASN A 170 -17.57 28.47 -19.46
C ASN A 170 -16.45 27.41 -19.49
N GLY A 171 -16.15 26.83 -20.66
CA GLY A 171 -15.13 25.80 -20.85
C GLY A 171 -15.71 24.39 -21.03
N LEU A 172 -14.87 23.39 -20.79
CA LEU A 172 -15.24 21.98 -20.92
C LEU A 172 -16.13 21.55 -19.75
N ASP A 173 -17.37 21.22 -20.06
CA ASP A 173 -18.41 20.77 -19.16
C ASP A 173 -18.54 19.25 -19.22
N SER A 174 -18.63 18.63 -18.05
CA SER A 174 -18.80 17.20 -17.84
C SER A 174 -20.02 16.86 -16.99
N SER A 175 -20.92 17.81 -16.76
CA SER A 175 -22.14 17.66 -15.96
C SER A 175 -23.03 16.48 -16.35
N GLU A 176 -22.93 16.00 -17.59
CA GLU A 176 -23.67 14.84 -18.09
C GLU A 176 -22.95 13.51 -17.90
N SER A 177 -21.74 13.49 -17.35
CA SER A 177 -21.00 12.25 -17.09
C SER A 177 -21.60 11.47 -15.93
N TYR A 178 -21.42 10.15 -15.95
CA TYR A 178 -21.75 9.29 -14.81
C TYR A 178 -20.67 8.22 -14.67
N THR A 179 -19.90 8.30 -13.59
CA THR A 179 -18.69 7.52 -13.37
C THR A 179 -18.71 6.83 -12.01
N CYS A 180 -17.60 6.18 -11.63
CA CYS A 180 -17.43 5.62 -10.29
C CYS A 180 -17.64 6.66 -9.19
N LYS A 181 -17.25 7.92 -9.45
CA LYS A 181 -17.39 9.04 -8.51
C LYS A 181 -18.85 9.34 -8.23
N ASP A 182 -19.63 9.51 -9.28
CA ASP A 182 -21.06 9.82 -9.20
C ASP A 182 -21.82 8.72 -8.47
N HIS A 183 -21.50 7.47 -8.78
CA HIS A 183 -22.16 6.32 -8.18
C HIS A 183 -21.86 6.16 -6.68
N SER A 184 -20.59 6.28 -6.27
CA SER A 184 -20.22 6.25 -4.85
C SER A 184 -20.93 7.35 -4.05
N LEU A 185 -21.00 8.56 -4.60
CA LEU A 185 -21.67 9.69 -3.94
C LEU A 185 -23.20 9.55 -3.92
N GLU A 186 -23.80 8.95 -4.97
CA GLU A 186 -25.23 8.58 -4.97
C GLU A 186 -25.54 7.56 -3.87
N LEU A 187 -24.71 6.54 -3.67
CA LEU A 187 -24.87 5.54 -2.61
C LEU A 187 -24.80 6.16 -1.21
N LEU A 188 -23.89 7.09 -0.97
CA LEU A 188 -23.80 7.80 0.31
C LEU A 188 -25.02 8.68 0.56
N THR A 189 -25.47 9.41 -0.46
CA THR A 189 -26.55 10.39 -0.31
C THR A 189 -27.92 9.71 -0.16
N ARG A 190 -28.20 8.67 -0.96
CA ARG A 190 -29.47 7.92 -0.86
C ARG A 190 -29.63 7.21 0.50
N ASN A 191 -28.51 6.83 1.12
CA ASN A 191 -28.48 6.21 2.44
C ASN A 191 -28.36 7.22 3.59
N GLN A 192 -28.46 8.52 3.30
CA GLN A 192 -28.42 9.61 4.29
C GLN A 192 -27.11 9.62 5.10
N ILE A 193 -26.00 9.17 4.49
CA ILE A 193 -24.67 9.25 5.08
C ILE A 193 -24.10 10.66 4.88
N ILE A 194 -24.34 11.25 3.72
CA ILE A 194 -23.98 12.63 3.43
C ILE A 194 -25.20 13.41 2.94
N PRO A 195 -25.29 14.71 3.24
CA PRO A 195 -26.27 15.60 2.65
C PRO A 195 -25.90 15.95 1.19
N GLU A 196 -26.88 16.42 0.41
CA GLU A 196 -26.67 16.81 -1.00
C GLU A 196 -25.65 17.94 -1.15
N GLU A 197 -25.50 18.80 -0.16
CA GLU A 197 -24.49 19.87 -0.15
C GLU A 197 -23.07 19.30 -0.21
N ILE A 198 -22.77 18.25 0.57
CA ILE A 198 -21.46 17.58 0.55
C ILE A 198 -21.28 16.82 -0.78
N ARG A 199 -22.33 16.17 -1.29
CA ARG A 199 -22.30 15.55 -2.61
C ARG A 199 -21.96 16.55 -3.71
N ASN A 200 -22.59 17.74 -3.70
CA ASN A 200 -22.35 18.79 -4.69
C ASN A 200 -20.95 19.42 -4.56
N GLN A 201 -20.35 19.42 -3.37
CA GLN A 201 -18.95 19.83 -3.18
C GLN A 201 -17.97 18.81 -3.79
N LEU A 202 -18.26 17.52 -3.63
CA LEU A 202 -17.42 16.44 -4.14
C LEU A 202 -17.60 16.24 -5.65
N ILE A 203 -18.83 16.35 -6.19
CA ILE A 203 -19.12 16.29 -7.63
C ILE A 203 -18.57 17.54 -8.33
N SER A 204 -18.05 17.36 -9.55
CA SER A 204 -17.68 18.50 -10.38
C SER A 204 -18.26 18.42 -11.77
N ASN A 205 -18.86 19.54 -12.19
CA ASN A 205 -19.34 19.75 -13.56
C ASN A 205 -18.20 20.17 -14.51
N ARG A 206 -16.98 20.42 -14.00
CA ARG A 206 -15.84 20.77 -14.87
C ARG A 206 -15.10 19.51 -15.29
N ALA A 207 -14.91 19.34 -16.59
CA ALA A 207 -14.22 18.17 -17.16
C ALA A 207 -12.81 17.97 -16.58
N THR A 208 -12.12 19.06 -16.21
CA THR A 208 -10.79 19.03 -15.58
C THR A 208 -10.79 18.39 -14.20
N THR A 209 -11.95 18.20 -13.57
CA THR A 209 -12.11 17.74 -12.18
C THR A 209 -13.21 16.69 -12.01
N ALA A 210 -13.76 16.21 -13.13
CA ALA A 210 -14.82 15.21 -13.19
C ALA A 210 -14.33 13.82 -12.74
N PHE A 211 -13.05 13.56 -12.98
CA PHE A 211 -12.41 12.32 -12.59
C PHE A 211 -11.95 12.36 -11.12
N PRO A 212 -11.98 11.22 -10.41
CA PRO A 212 -11.57 11.13 -9.01
C PRO A 212 -10.24 11.82 -8.71
N ARG A 213 -9.20 11.54 -9.52
CA ARG A 213 -7.83 12.07 -9.31
C ARG A 213 -7.76 13.60 -9.31
N PHE A 214 -8.62 14.25 -10.09
CA PHE A 214 -8.59 15.70 -10.25
C PHE A 214 -9.70 16.37 -9.45
N SER A 215 -10.22 15.74 -8.40
CA SER A 215 -11.24 16.33 -7.55
C SER A 215 -10.83 17.75 -7.12
N ALA A 216 -11.80 18.67 -7.10
CA ALA A 216 -11.55 20.05 -6.66
C ALA A 216 -11.20 20.13 -5.15
N ILE A 217 -11.42 19.04 -4.42
CA ILE A 217 -11.19 18.92 -2.99
C ILE A 217 -9.97 18.03 -2.79
N SER A 218 -9.01 18.53 -2.00
CA SER A 218 -7.86 17.76 -1.56
C SER A 218 -8.32 16.75 -0.51
N LEU A 219 -8.25 15.46 -0.84
CA LEU A 219 -8.57 14.38 0.08
C LEU A 219 -7.30 13.94 0.83
N PRO A 220 -7.35 13.80 2.16
CA PRO A 220 -6.18 13.39 2.93
C PRO A 220 -5.77 11.97 2.54
N PRO A 221 -4.46 11.67 2.57
CA PRO A 221 -3.95 10.36 2.18
C PRO A 221 -4.26 9.33 3.29
N ILE A 222 -4.58 8.12 2.86
CA ILE A 222 -4.95 6.99 3.72
C ILE A 222 -3.87 5.91 3.58
N ARG A 223 -3.44 5.35 4.71
CA ARG A 223 -2.62 4.13 4.71
C ARG A 223 -3.39 3.00 5.37
N LEU A 224 -3.64 1.93 4.62
CA LEU A 224 -4.17 0.68 5.13
C LEU A 224 -3.08 -0.39 5.17
N ILE A 225 -3.20 -1.31 6.13
CA ILE A 225 -2.25 -2.37 6.42
C ILE A 225 -2.96 -3.71 6.27
N SER A 226 -2.56 -4.47 5.25
CA SER A 226 -3.04 -5.84 5.05
C SER A 226 -2.32 -6.79 6.00
N THR A 227 -3.06 -7.79 6.47
CA THR A 227 -2.58 -8.82 7.39
C THR A 227 -2.96 -10.20 6.85
N GLY A 228 -2.04 -11.15 6.92
CA GLY A 228 -2.26 -12.55 6.52
C GLY A 228 -1.02 -13.17 5.87
N LYS A 229 -1.09 -14.43 5.41
CA LYS A 229 0.07 -15.18 4.88
C LYS A 229 0.30 -14.98 3.37
N PRO A 230 1.35 -14.28 2.92
CA PRO A 230 1.56 -13.89 1.52
C PRO A 230 1.34 -15.03 0.53
N GLN A 231 0.44 -14.85 -0.42
CA GLN A 231 0.21 -15.73 -1.56
C GLN A 231 0.77 -15.07 -2.80
N PRO A 232 1.57 -15.78 -3.59
CA PRO A 232 2.12 -15.25 -4.82
C PRO A 232 0.99 -15.11 -5.86
N THR A 233 0.66 -13.88 -6.25
CA THR A 233 -0.10 -13.62 -7.47
C THR A 233 0.76 -12.82 -8.44
N VAL A 234 1.04 -13.37 -9.61
CA VAL A 234 1.86 -12.69 -10.62
C VAL A 234 0.98 -11.76 -11.44
N SER A 235 1.36 -10.49 -11.51
CA SER A 235 0.79 -9.54 -12.46
C SER A 235 1.01 -10.03 -13.89
N GLU A 236 -0.06 -10.28 -14.64
CA GLU A 236 0.06 -10.65 -16.06
C GLU A 236 0.76 -9.58 -16.91
N SER A 237 0.68 -8.31 -16.52
CA SER A 237 1.21 -7.18 -17.29
C SER A 237 2.64 -6.77 -16.91
N THR A 238 3.04 -6.97 -15.66
CA THR A 238 4.33 -6.48 -15.13
C THR A 238 5.24 -7.60 -14.62
N GLY A 239 4.73 -8.83 -14.49
CA GLY A 239 5.46 -9.93 -13.86
C GLY A 239 5.68 -9.74 -12.35
N THR A 240 5.26 -8.63 -11.78
CA THR A 240 5.40 -8.33 -10.36
C THR A 240 4.57 -9.32 -9.54
N VAL A 241 5.20 -9.96 -8.57
CA VAL A 241 4.51 -10.80 -7.59
C VAL A 241 3.84 -9.87 -6.57
N TYR A 242 2.52 -9.86 -6.54
CA TYR A 242 1.77 -9.20 -5.48
C TYR A 242 1.44 -10.22 -4.40
N TYR A 243 1.62 -9.81 -3.15
CA TYR A 243 1.31 -10.62 -1.98
C TYR A 243 -0.07 -10.27 -1.43
N ASN A 244 -0.93 -11.28 -1.25
CA ASN A 244 -2.07 -11.32 -0.34
C ASN A 244 -3.04 -10.14 -0.27
N ARG A 245 -3.93 -10.12 -1.24
CA ARG A 245 -4.85 -9.00 -1.43
C ARG A 245 -6.29 -9.46 -1.70
N GLU A 246 -6.62 -10.65 -1.21
CA GLU A 246 -7.95 -11.24 -1.33
C GLU A 246 -8.71 -11.19 0.00
N TRP A 247 -9.98 -10.80 -0.10
CA TRP A 247 -10.94 -10.81 0.99
C TRP A 247 -11.14 -12.22 1.55
N GLY A 248 -11.37 -12.33 2.86
CA GLY A 248 -11.64 -13.59 3.58
C GLY A 248 -10.40 -14.37 4.02
N THR A 249 -9.27 -14.24 3.31
CA THR A 249 -7.98 -14.80 3.75
C THR A 249 -7.15 -13.78 4.53
N ASN A 250 -7.36 -12.49 4.25
CA ASN A 250 -6.66 -11.38 4.86
C ASN A 250 -7.64 -10.44 5.55
N SER A 251 -7.17 -9.77 6.59
CA SER A 251 -7.83 -8.59 7.17
C SER A 251 -7.05 -7.34 6.78
N LEU A 252 -7.76 -6.23 6.69
CA LEU A 252 -7.21 -4.93 6.32
C LEU A 252 -7.52 -3.95 7.45
N PHE A 253 -6.52 -3.21 7.92
CA PHE A 253 -6.66 -2.29 9.05
C PHE A 253 -6.17 -0.90 8.69
N TRP A 254 -6.67 0.10 9.40
CA TRP A 254 -6.17 1.47 9.28
C TRP A 254 -4.81 1.62 9.97
N GLY A 255 -3.81 2.07 9.21
CA GLY A 255 -2.50 2.45 9.75
C GLY A 255 -2.40 3.92 10.13
N THR A 256 -3.04 4.81 9.34
CA THR A 256 -3.19 6.24 9.64
C THR A 256 -4.48 6.52 10.41
N SER A 257 -4.54 7.67 11.09
CA SER A 257 -5.77 8.13 11.75
C SER A 257 -6.94 8.26 10.76
N ILE A 258 -8.14 7.90 11.21
CA ILE A 258 -9.37 8.13 10.44
C ILE A 258 -9.69 9.61 10.45
N GLN A 259 -9.70 10.21 9.25
CA GLN A 259 -10.12 11.59 9.04
C GLN A 259 -11.64 11.63 8.92
N ALA A 260 -12.31 11.78 10.06
CA ALA A 260 -13.77 11.80 10.15
C ALA A 260 -14.33 13.23 10.05
N THR A 261 -15.43 13.42 9.32
CA THR A 261 -16.15 14.69 9.23
C THR A 261 -17.59 14.55 9.70
N GLU A 262 -18.02 15.42 10.62
CA GLU A 262 -19.34 15.40 11.27
C GLU A 262 -20.40 16.27 10.55
N HIS A 263 -20.39 16.29 9.21
CA HIS A 263 -21.36 17.00 8.35
C HIS A 263 -21.23 18.52 8.22
N GLU A 264 -20.32 19.17 8.94
CA GLU A 264 -19.94 20.56 8.68
C GLU A 264 -18.83 20.58 7.62
N ALA A 265 -18.79 21.64 6.79
CA ALA A 265 -18.09 21.68 5.49
C ALA A 265 -16.71 20.98 5.43
N LEU A 266 -16.34 20.48 4.25
CA LEU A 266 -15.03 19.86 4.01
C LEU A 266 -13.92 20.90 4.23
N GLU A 267 -13.35 20.95 5.44
CA GLU A 267 -12.20 21.78 5.77
C GLU A 267 -10.92 21.12 5.24
N GLU A 268 -9.92 21.94 4.88
CA GLU A 268 -8.59 21.45 4.53
C GLU A 268 -7.96 20.83 5.80
N ASN A 269 -8.03 19.51 5.91
CA ASN A 269 -7.41 18.81 7.02
C ASN A 269 -5.88 18.72 6.80
N PRO A 270 -5.07 19.11 7.81
CA PRO A 270 -3.63 18.96 7.72
C PRO A 270 -3.27 17.48 7.56
N MET A 271 -2.30 17.20 6.69
CA MET A 271 -1.80 15.85 6.44
C MET A 271 -1.36 15.20 7.76
N ASP A 272 -1.80 13.97 8.00
CA ASP A 272 -1.36 13.18 9.15
C ASP A 272 0.18 13.05 9.10
N PRO A 273 0.91 13.59 10.09
CA PRO A 273 2.37 13.59 10.07
C PRO A 273 2.95 12.17 10.10
N THR A 274 2.17 11.19 10.58
CA THR A 274 2.56 9.78 10.59
C THR A 274 2.47 9.14 9.20
N HIS A 275 1.69 9.69 8.27
CA HIS A 275 1.49 9.11 6.95
C HIS A 275 2.81 8.92 6.21
N GLY A 276 3.65 9.96 6.14
CA GLY A 276 4.95 9.88 5.47
C GLY A 276 5.89 8.84 6.09
N MET A 277 5.91 8.75 7.42
CA MET A 277 6.73 7.77 8.16
C MET A 277 6.22 6.35 7.95
N LEU A 278 4.89 6.14 7.95
CA LEU A 278 4.26 4.86 7.67
C LEU A 278 4.53 4.39 6.24
N THR A 279 4.45 5.30 5.27
CA THR A 279 4.78 5.01 3.87
C THR A 279 6.23 4.59 3.72
N ASP A 280 7.17 5.31 4.33
CA ASP A 280 8.60 4.96 4.31
C ASP A 280 8.86 3.59 4.93
N VAL A 281 8.35 3.33 6.15
CA VAL A 281 8.61 2.04 6.83
C VAL A 281 8.00 0.87 6.06
N MET A 282 6.79 1.03 5.49
CA MET A 282 6.15 -0.02 4.68
C MET A 282 6.90 -0.29 3.38
N PHE A 283 7.39 0.75 2.72
CA PHE A 283 8.25 0.60 1.54
C PHE A 283 9.52 -0.19 1.87
N ARG A 284 10.15 0.11 3.02
CA ARG A 284 11.35 -0.59 3.49
C ARG A 284 11.06 -2.04 3.88
N ILE A 285 9.90 -2.34 4.47
CA ILE A 285 9.46 -3.71 4.76
C ILE A 285 9.34 -4.49 3.45
N HIS A 286 8.58 -3.99 2.47
CA HIS A 286 8.44 -4.66 1.17
C HIS A 286 9.78 -4.86 0.46
N SER A 287 10.64 -3.83 0.45
CA SER A 287 11.96 -3.93 -0.17
C SER A 287 12.82 -5.02 0.48
N MET A 288 12.76 -5.18 1.80
CA MET A 288 13.48 -6.24 2.52
C MET A 288 12.90 -7.62 2.24
N GLU A 289 11.57 -7.74 2.13
CA GLU A 289 10.93 -9.01 1.72
C GLU A 289 11.40 -9.43 0.33
N ASP A 290 11.38 -8.52 -0.64
CA ASP A 290 11.80 -8.79 -2.01
C ASP A 290 13.26 -9.27 -2.07
N LEU A 291 14.15 -8.63 -1.32
CA LEU A 291 15.55 -9.03 -1.20
C LEU A 291 15.70 -10.44 -0.60
N LEU A 292 14.99 -10.73 0.50
CA LEU A 292 15.04 -12.06 1.13
C LEU A 292 14.51 -13.15 0.20
N ARG A 293 13.43 -12.88 -0.53
CA ARG A 293 12.84 -13.84 -1.47
C ARG A 293 13.73 -14.11 -2.67
N HIS A 294 14.33 -13.06 -3.22
CA HIS A 294 15.31 -13.23 -4.28
C HIS A 294 16.46 -14.12 -3.83
N ARG A 295 17.01 -13.86 -2.63
CA ARG A 295 18.10 -14.68 -2.06
C ARG A 295 17.68 -16.12 -1.77
N ILE A 296 16.45 -16.34 -1.31
CA ILE A 296 15.87 -17.69 -1.12
C ILE A 296 15.83 -18.43 -2.45
N SER A 297 15.35 -17.80 -3.52
CA SER A 297 15.28 -18.39 -4.87
C SER A 297 16.66 -18.79 -5.38
N GLU A 298 17.67 -17.91 -5.22
CA GLU A 298 19.05 -18.21 -5.61
C GLU A 298 19.60 -19.47 -4.91
N ILE A 299 19.35 -19.61 -3.60
CA ILE A 299 19.82 -20.77 -2.82
C ILE A 299 19.05 -22.04 -3.18
N GLU A 300 17.75 -21.94 -3.46
CA GLU A 300 16.96 -23.09 -3.93
C GLU A 300 17.48 -23.60 -5.28
N GLU A 301 17.81 -22.71 -6.22
CA GLU A 301 18.46 -23.06 -7.49
C GLU A 301 19.88 -23.66 -7.29
N GLU A 302 20.65 -23.15 -6.33
CA GLU A 302 21.97 -23.69 -5.99
C GLU A 302 21.89 -25.10 -5.40
N LEU A 303 20.91 -25.34 -4.52
CA LEU A 303 20.63 -26.66 -3.94
C LEU A 303 20.26 -27.71 -5.00
N GLU A 304 19.54 -27.31 -6.03
CA GLU A 304 19.19 -28.19 -7.16
C GLU A 304 20.40 -28.53 -8.04
N SER A 305 21.38 -27.62 -8.13
CA SER A 305 22.53 -27.76 -9.04
C SER A 305 23.81 -28.29 -8.39
N ASN A 306 23.99 -28.17 -7.07
CA ASN A 306 25.23 -28.53 -6.37
C ASN A 306 25.01 -29.38 -5.09
N GLN A 307 25.45 -30.64 -5.13
CA GLN A 307 25.31 -31.57 -4.00
C GLN A 307 26.40 -31.43 -2.91
N GLU A 308 27.48 -30.68 -3.15
CA GLU A 308 28.65 -30.65 -2.26
C GLU A 308 28.43 -29.82 -0.98
N HIS A 309 27.51 -28.85 -1.01
CA HIS A 309 27.24 -27.92 0.11
C HIS A 309 25.81 -27.99 0.65
N VAL A 310 25.08 -29.08 0.39
CA VAL A 310 23.65 -29.21 0.69
C VAL A 310 23.32 -28.88 2.15
N TYR A 311 24.12 -29.34 3.11
CA TYR A 311 23.87 -29.07 4.52
C TYR A 311 23.94 -27.57 4.85
N GLN A 312 24.99 -26.87 4.39
CA GLN A 312 25.18 -25.44 4.67
C GLN A 312 24.10 -24.60 3.99
N LEU A 313 23.81 -24.87 2.72
CA LEU A 313 22.77 -24.19 1.96
C LEU A 313 21.37 -24.43 2.56
N THR A 314 21.09 -25.64 3.08
CA THR A 314 19.80 -25.94 3.76
C THR A 314 19.66 -25.14 5.05
N VAL A 315 20.73 -25.02 5.85
CA VAL A 315 20.73 -24.20 7.08
C VAL A 315 20.49 -22.73 6.73
N GLN A 316 21.20 -22.21 5.74
CA GLN A 316 21.04 -20.82 5.29
C GLN A 316 19.63 -20.54 4.75
N LEU A 317 19.09 -21.46 3.94
CA LEU A 317 17.74 -21.37 3.39
C LEU A 317 16.69 -21.29 4.51
N ASN A 318 16.80 -22.15 5.53
CA ASN A 318 15.89 -22.14 6.67
C ASN A 318 15.95 -20.82 7.44
N GLN A 319 17.16 -20.30 7.69
CA GLN A 319 17.34 -19.02 8.36
C GLN A 319 16.71 -17.86 7.58
N LEU A 320 16.90 -17.83 6.25
CA LEU A 320 16.28 -16.81 5.40
C LEU A 320 14.76 -16.89 5.41
N LYS A 321 14.18 -18.10 5.38
CA LYS A 321 12.74 -18.31 5.49
C LYS A 321 12.18 -17.82 6.83
N ILE A 322 12.91 -18.04 7.92
CA ILE A 322 12.56 -17.50 9.25
C ILE A 322 12.59 -15.96 9.23
N GLN A 323 13.67 -15.35 8.70
CA GLN A 323 13.75 -13.90 8.64
C GLN A 323 12.69 -13.29 7.72
N LEU A 324 12.35 -13.94 6.61
CA LEU A 324 11.24 -13.54 5.74
C LEU A 324 9.92 -13.51 6.51
N LYS A 325 9.61 -14.56 7.29
CA LYS A 325 8.42 -14.58 8.15
C LYS A 325 8.44 -13.43 9.15
N ARG A 326 9.58 -13.13 9.77
CA ARG A 326 9.70 -12.01 10.73
C ARG A 326 9.50 -10.65 10.08
N VAL A 327 10.14 -10.39 8.94
CA VAL A 327 9.99 -9.14 8.19
C VAL A 327 8.53 -8.96 7.77
N HIS A 328 7.91 -10.02 7.24
CA HIS A 328 6.49 -10.02 6.89
C HIS A 328 5.59 -9.60 8.07
N ASN A 329 5.88 -10.13 9.25
CA ASN A 329 5.10 -9.83 10.46
C ASN A 329 5.29 -8.40 10.98
N LEU A 330 6.27 -7.63 10.48
CA LEU A 330 6.46 -6.24 10.89
C LEU A 330 5.28 -5.35 10.48
N SER A 331 4.62 -5.65 9.36
CA SER A 331 3.44 -4.91 8.90
C SER A 331 2.35 -4.84 9.98
N PHE A 332 2.11 -5.97 10.66
CA PHE A 332 1.11 -6.10 11.73
C PHE A 332 1.36 -5.16 12.91
N LEU A 333 2.61 -4.77 13.19
CA LEU A 333 2.91 -3.82 14.26
C LEU A 333 2.22 -2.48 14.03
N PHE A 334 1.96 -2.12 12.78
CA PHE A 334 1.40 -0.84 12.38
C PHE A 334 -0.09 -0.93 12.01
N SER A 335 -0.77 -2.05 12.25
CA SER A 335 -2.21 -2.20 11.97
C SER A 335 -3.11 -1.40 12.92
N ASN A 336 -2.57 -0.87 14.01
CA ASN A 336 -3.32 -0.06 14.97
C ASN A 336 -3.04 1.45 14.78
N ALA A 337 -3.95 2.12 14.07
CA ALA A 337 -3.89 3.57 13.88
C ALA A 337 -3.75 4.35 15.20
N HIS A 338 -4.47 3.98 16.27
CA HIS A 338 -4.42 4.69 17.54
C HIS A 338 -3.01 4.68 18.14
N GLU A 339 -2.40 3.50 18.23
CA GLU A 339 -1.03 3.37 18.73
C GLU A 339 -0.01 4.09 17.86
N ASN A 340 -0.22 4.12 16.53
CA ASN A 340 0.68 4.81 15.61
C ASN A 340 0.70 6.33 15.80
N GLN A 341 -0.36 6.91 16.37
CA GLN A 341 -0.40 8.32 16.73
C GLN A 341 0.38 8.64 18.02
N ILE A 342 0.73 7.63 18.81
CA ILE A 342 1.45 7.81 20.08
C ILE A 342 2.96 7.70 19.80
N PRO A 343 3.75 8.80 19.92
CA PRO A 343 5.16 8.80 19.49
C PRO A 343 6.02 7.74 20.19
N ALA A 344 5.73 7.43 21.46
CA ALA A 344 6.46 6.42 22.21
C ALA A 344 6.29 5.02 21.59
N PHE A 345 5.05 4.60 21.35
CA PHE A 345 4.75 3.30 20.73
C PHE A 345 5.22 3.24 19.28
N PHE A 346 5.05 4.32 18.52
CA PHE A 346 5.52 4.36 17.14
C PHE A 346 7.06 4.21 17.06
N ASN A 347 7.82 4.92 17.90
CA ASN A 347 9.28 4.80 17.94
C ASN A 347 9.74 3.42 18.40
N GLU A 348 9.02 2.78 19.32
CA GLU A 348 9.31 1.40 19.73
C GLU A 348 9.11 0.42 18.57
N LYS A 349 8.00 0.55 17.82
CA LYS A 349 7.75 -0.25 16.61
C LYS A 349 8.84 -0.04 15.55
N LEU A 350 9.28 1.21 15.34
CA LEU A 350 10.38 1.52 14.42
C LEU A 350 11.70 0.88 14.88
N LEU A 351 12.06 1.01 16.14
CA LEU A 351 13.28 0.40 16.70
C LEU A 351 13.28 -1.12 16.47
N ARG A 352 12.13 -1.74 16.71
CA ARG A 352 11.93 -3.17 16.48
C ARG A 352 12.04 -3.56 15.01
N THR A 353 11.48 -2.77 14.11
CA THR A 353 11.65 -2.93 12.66
C THR A 353 13.13 -2.92 12.29
N GLU A 354 13.91 -1.97 12.81
CA GLU A 354 15.37 -1.92 12.55
C GLU A 354 16.10 -3.16 13.06
N GLN A 355 15.75 -3.66 14.25
CA GLN A 355 16.34 -4.89 14.79
C GLN A 355 16.08 -6.09 13.87
N VAL A 356 14.84 -6.26 13.39
CA VAL A 356 14.50 -7.34 12.45
C VAL A 356 15.21 -7.17 11.11
N PHE A 357 15.32 -5.95 10.59
CA PHE A 357 16.09 -5.68 9.38
C PHE A 357 17.57 -6.00 9.53
N ASP A 358 18.18 -5.65 10.66
CA ASP A 358 19.59 -5.95 10.92
C ASP A 358 19.83 -7.48 10.96
N MET A 359 18.91 -8.24 11.58
CA MET A 359 18.97 -9.71 11.58
C MET A 359 18.75 -10.33 10.19
N ALA A 360 17.80 -9.80 9.41
CA ALA A 360 17.58 -10.21 8.03
C ALA A 360 18.82 -9.97 7.15
N ARG A 361 19.45 -8.80 7.27
CA ARG A 361 20.69 -8.47 6.56
C ARG A 361 21.84 -9.39 6.95
N MET A 362 21.94 -9.77 8.23
CA MET A 362 22.94 -10.74 8.68
C MET A 362 22.70 -12.12 8.06
N ALA A 363 21.46 -12.62 8.06
CA ALA A 363 21.12 -13.90 7.46
C ALA A 363 21.43 -13.94 5.95
N MET A 364 21.20 -12.83 5.23
CA MET A 364 21.56 -12.71 3.81
C MET A 364 23.07 -12.74 3.56
N ASN A 365 23.88 -12.38 4.55
CA ASN A 365 25.34 -12.28 4.44
C ASN A 365 26.06 -13.25 5.39
N MET A 366 25.51 -14.45 5.60
CA MET A 366 26.08 -15.49 6.48
C MET A 366 27.57 -15.77 6.19
N ASP A 367 27.97 -15.78 4.92
CA ASP A 367 29.36 -16.02 4.53
C ASP A 367 30.32 -14.93 5.06
N LYS A 368 29.82 -13.70 5.22
CA LYS A 368 30.58 -12.58 5.78
C LYS A 368 30.64 -12.61 7.31
N LEU A 369 29.78 -13.38 7.98
CA LEU A 369 29.84 -13.50 9.45
C LEU A 369 31.15 -14.16 9.90
N ASN A 370 31.64 -15.12 9.11
CA ASN A 370 32.90 -15.85 9.33
C ASN A 370 34.15 -15.06 8.94
N TYR A 371 34.02 -13.85 8.38
CA TYR A 371 35.19 -13.03 8.07
C TYR A 371 35.90 -12.65 9.36
N SER A 372 37.24 -12.76 9.35
CA SER A 372 38.05 -12.22 10.43
C SER A 372 37.78 -10.72 10.60
N PHE A 373 37.94 -10.21 11.83
CA PHE A 373 37.86 -8.78 12.14
C PHE A 373 38.64 -7.92 11.14
N LEU A 374 39.81 -8.38 10.68
CA LEU A 374 40.65 -7.67 9.71
C LEU A 374 40.06 -7.62 8.31
N LEU A 375 39.36 -8.68 7.85
CA LEU A 375 38.68 -8.66 6.56
C LEU A 375 37.46 -7.73 6.58
N LYS A 376 36.69 -7.76 7.68
CA LYS A 376 35.54 -6.86 7.88
C LYS A 376 35.98 -5.41 7.96
N ALA A 377 37.09 -5.14 8.65
CA ALA A 377 37.72 -3.83 8.64
C ALA A 377 38.14 -3.43 7.22
N TYR A 378 38.86 -4.30 6.51
CA TYR A 378 39.34 -4.02 5.15
C TYR A 378 38.24 -3.66 4.15
N GLU A 379 37.07 -4.30 4.21
CA GLU A 379 35.93 -4.00 3.34
C GLU A 379 35.14 -2.73 3.74
N SER A 380 35.37 -2.20 4.94
CA SER A 380 34.71 -0.98 5.39
C SER A 380 35.32 0.25 4.73
N ILE A 381 34.50 1.10 4.12
CA ILE A 381 34.90 2.43 3.61
C ILE A 381 35.63 3.24 4.71
N LEU A 382 35.30 3.02 5.98
CA LEU A 382 35.92 3.70 7.12
C LEU A 382 37.37 3.27 7.38
N PHE A 383 37.78 2.07 6.96
CA PHE A 383 39.14 1.60 7.18
C PHE A 383 40.15 2.24 6.23
N CYS A 384 39.77 2.49 4.98
CA CYS A 384 40.56 3.29 4.05
C CYS A 384 40.82 4.70 4.61
N ASP A 385 39.80 5.33 5.20
CA ASP A 385 39.94 6.63 5.87
C ASP A 385 40.87 6.55 7.09
N VAL A 386 40.79 5.47 7.89
CA VAL A 386 41.69 5.24 9.04
C VAL A 386 43.13 5.05 8.58
N LEU A 387 43.36 4.27 7.52
CA LEU A 387 44.69 4.10 6.91
C LEU A 387 45.25 5.43 6.40
N LEU A 388 44.41 6.24 5.74
CA LEU A 388 44.79 7.57 5.25
C LEU A 388 45.15 8.50 6.41
N GLY A 389 44.38 8.47 7.49
CA GLY A 389 44.65 9.21 8.72
C GLY A 389 45.96 8.77 9.40
N MET A 390 46.23 7.46 9.45
CA MET A 390 47.50 6.93 9.97
C MET A 390 48.69 7.28 9.09
N LEU A 391 48.53 7.26 7.77
CA LEU A 391 49.55 7.69 6.82
C LEU A 391 49.85 9.18 6.99
N ALA A 392 48.81 10.02 7.13
CA ALA A 392 48.97 11.45 7.37
C ALA A 392 49.67 11.72 8.72
N MET A 393 49.39 10.94 9.76
CA MET A 393 50.15 11.00 11.02
C MET A 393 51.62 10.63 10.82
N ALA A 394 51.92 9.54 10.10
CA ALA A 394 53.29 9.10 9.84
C ALA A 394 54.09 10.14 9.04
N LEU A 395 53.48 10.74 8.01
CA LEU A 395 54.06 11.83 7.23
C LEU A 395 54.28 13.09 8.08
N SER A 396 53.36 13.40 8.99
CA SER A 396 53.51 14.52 9.92
C SER A 396 54.66 14.31 10.89
N VAL A 397 54.89 13.07 11.35
CA VAL A 397 56.06 12.74 12.19
C VAL A 397 57.37 12.95 11.44
N ALA A 398 57.44 12.55 10.16
CA ALA A 398 58.61 12.82 9.32
C ALA A 398 58.83 14.34 9.11
N ALA A 399 57.74 15.11 8.96
CA ALA A 399 57.79 16.56 8.81
C ALA A 399 58.18 17.34 10.08
N LEU A 400 58.07 16.74 11.28
CA LEU A 400 58.51 17.36 12.53
C LEU A 400 59.99 17.74 12.52
N LEU A 401 60.81 17.06 11.71
CA LEU A 401 62.23 17.36 11.55
C LEU A 401 62.51 18.62 10.71
N VAL A 402 61.51 19.10 9.94
CA VAL A 402 61.67 20.21 8.99
C VAL A 402 60.83 21.43 9.41
N THR A 403 59.58 21.21 9.82
CA THR A 403 58.63 22.28 10.17
C THR A 403 57.81 21.94 11.43
N PRO A 404 58.41 22.01 12.63
CA PRO A 404 57.81 21.51 13.88
C PRO A 404 56.38 22.01 14.20
N PRO A 405 56.06 23.31 14.12
CA PRO A 405 54.73 23.78 14.53
C PRO A 405 53.62 23.36 13.55
N LEU A 406 53.91 23.35 12.24
CA LEU A 406 52.96 22.90 11.21
C LEU A 406 52.74 21.39 11.31
N ALA A 407 53.83 20.63 11.47
CA ALA A 407 53.80 19.19 11.60
C ALA A 407 53.07 18.73 12.87
N ALA A 408 53.23 19.43 14.00
CA ALA A 408 52.48 19.15 15.22
C ALA A 408 50.96 19.40 15.05
N GLY A 409 50.59 20.47 14.37
CA GLY A 409 49.19 20.77 14.04
C GLY A 409 48.55 19.72 13.12
N LEU A 410 49.24 19.34 12.04
CA LEU A 410 48.78 18.29 11.13
C LEU A 410 48.66 16.94 11.82
N PHE A 411 49.65 16.56 12.64
CA PHE A 411 49.60 15.33 13.42
C PHE A 411 48.38 15.30 14.34
N ALA A 412 48.10 16.39 15.07
CA ALA A 412 46.96 16.46 15.98
C ALA A 412 45.61 16.32 15.22
N VAL A 413 45.47 16.99 14.07
CA VAL A 413 44.26 16.89 13.24
C VAL A 413 44.09 15.47 12.68
N SER A 414 45.15 14.87 12.13
CA SER A 414 45.12 13.49 11.62
C SER A 414 44.87 12.48 12.72
N ALA A 415 45.39 12.68 13.93
CA ALA A 415 45.14 11.82 15.08
C ALA A 415 43.67 11.90 15.52
N LEU A 416 43.10 13.11 15.61
CA LEU A 416 41.69 13.29 15.96
C LEU A 416 40.76 12.68 14.89
N PHE A 417 41.08 12.89 13.61
CA PHE A 417 40.34 12.29 12.50
C PHE A 417 40.38 10.76 12.56
N THR A 418 41.57 10.17 12.69
CA THR A 418 41.77 8.73 12.81
C THR A 418 41.05 8.17 14.02
N ALA A 419 41.17 8.81 15.18
CA ALA A 419 40.50 8.39 16.42
C ALA A 419 38.98 8.43 16.28
N ARG A 420 38.41 9.46 15.66
CA ARG A 420 36.97 9.58 15.40
C ARG A 420 36.48 8.45 14.48
N LYS A 421 37.24 8.13 13.43
CA LYS A 421 36.90 7.06 12.49
C LYS A 421 37.02 5.67 13.13
N LEU A 422 38.09 5.43 13.90
CA LEU A 422 38.27 4.22 14.71
C LEU A 422 37.15 4.05 15.74
N HIS A 423 36.71 5.14 16.38
CA HIS A 423 35.58 5.09 17.32
C HIS A 423 34.26 4.75 16.62
N GLY A 424 34.01 5.31 15.43
CA GLY A 424 32.87 4.94 14.60
C GLY A 424 32.87 3.46 14.24
N PHE A 425 34.02 2.94 13.78
CA PHE A 425 34.20 1.53 13.46
C PHE A 425 34.03 0.62 14.69
N TYR A 426 34.61 0.98 15.84
CA TYR A 426 34.43 0.23 17.08
C TYR A 426 32.96 0.16 17.52
N LYS A 427 32.20 1.25 17.31
CA LYS A 427 30.76 1.28 17.59
C LYS A 427 29.98 0.36 16.64
N GLU A 428 30.34 0.33 15.35
CA GLU A 428 29.77 -0.59 14.37
C GLU A 428 30.08 -2.05 14.71
N GLU A 429 31.32 -2.37 15.10
CA GLU A 429 31.73 -3.72 15.49
C GLU A 429 31.01 -4.19 16.76
N ASN A 430 30.88 -3.32 17.77
CA ASN A 430 30.10 -3.63 18.96
C ASN A 430 28.63 -3.87 18.64
N LYS A 431 28.04 -3.06 17.74
CA LYS A 431 26.67 -3.26 17.27
C LYS A 431 26.55 -4.61 16.55
N PHE A 432 27.47 -4.91 15.64
CA PHE A 432 27.52 -6.20 14.94
C PHE A 432 27.63 -7.38 15.90
N ALA A 433 28.54 -7.33 16.88
CA ALA A 433 28.73 -8.39 17.86
C ALA A 433 27.48 -8.60 18.75
N GLN A 434 26.78 -7.52 19.10
CA GLN A 434 25.50 -7.61 19.83
C GLN A 434 24.42 -8.26 18.97
N THR A 435 24.22 -7.78 17.74
CA THR A 435 23.22 -8.34 16.82
C THR A 435 23.54 -9.79 16.46
N TYR A 436 24.81 -10.16 16.32
CA TYR A 436 25.24 -11.53 16.06
C TYR A 436 24.91 -12.47 17.23
N LYS A 437 25.21 -12.06 18.48
CA LYS A 437 24.81 -12.83 19.68
C LYS A 437 23.31 -12.99 19.78
N GLU A 438 22.56 -11.94 19.45
CA GLU A 438 21.10 -11.99 19.44
C GLU A 438 20.56 -12.92 18.35
N PHE A 439 21.17 -12.87 17.17
CA PHE A 439 20.88 -13.77 16.06
C PHE A 439 21.12 -15.23 16.45
N GLU A 440 22.27 -15.57 17.04
CA GLU A 440 22.56 -16.94 17.51
C GLU A 440 21.57 -17.40 18.59
N ARG A 441 21.28 -16.54 19.58
CA ARG A 441 20.30 -16.81 20.64
C ARG A 441 18.94 -17.11 20.03
N GLN A 442 18.49 -16.31 19.08
CA GLN A 442 17.19 -16.49 18.46
C GLN A 442 17.13 -17.68 17.52
N ALA A 443 18.19 -17.96 16.76
CA ALA A 443 18.28 -19.18 15.96
C ALA A 443 18.13 -20.43 16.84
N SER A 444 18.75 -20.44 18.03
CA SER A 444 18.61 -21.55 18.98
C SER A 444 17.20 -21.69 19.57
N LEU A 445 16.47 -20.58 19.73
CA LEU A 445 15.08 -20.59 20.22
C LEU A 445 14.11 -21.07 19.13
N ASP A 446 14.34 -20.70 17.87
CA ASP A 446 13.52 -21.12 16.75
C ASP A 446 13.75 -22.61 16.40
N GLU A 447 14.91 -23.19 16.73
CA GLU A 447 15.12 -24.66 16.66
C GLU A 447 14.34 -25.43 17.73
N LEU A 448 14.00 -24.79 18.85
CA LEU A 448 13.25 -25.39 19.96
C LEU A 448 11.72 -25.29 19.79
N HIS A 449 11.25 -24.42 18.89
CA HIS A 449 9.84 -24.14 18.67
C HIS A 449 9.49 -24.30 17.19
N ASP A 450 8.58 -25.23 16.86
CA ASP A 450 8.11 -25.48 15.47
C ASP A 450 7.52 -24.24 14.78
N GLU A 451 7.19 -23.18 15.53
CA GLU A 451 6.91 -21.87 14.98
C GLU A 451 7.78 -20.80 15.63
N PRO A 452 8.45 -19.93 14.83
CA PRO A 452 9.17 -18.80 15.38
C PRO A 452 8.18 -17.95 16.18
N GLN A 453 8.50 -17.69 17.45
CA GLN A 453 7.65 -16.90 18.33
C GLN A 453 7.38 -15.56 17.65
N LEU A 454 6.12 -15.38 17.28
CA LEU A 454 5.57 -14.16 16.71
C LEU A 454 5.72 -13.08 17.75
N VAL A 455 6.86 -12.38 17.75
CA VAL A 455 7.09 -11.28 18.68
C VAL A 455 7.13 -11.80 20.15
N PRO A 456 7.97 -11.26 21.07
CA PRO A 456 7.71 -11.53 22.48
C PRO A 456 6.29 -11.03 22.76
N SER A 457 5.42 -11.88 23.32
CA SER A 457 4.09 -11.45 23.73
C SER A 457 4.26 -10.14 24.50
N MET A 458 3.66 -9.06 24.00
CA MET A 458 3.44 -7.91 24.85
C MET A 458 2.51 -8.44 25.94
N ASP A 459 3.06 -8.67 27.13
CA ASP A 459 2.22 -8.92 28.29
C ASP A 459 1.19 -7.78 28.32
N PRO A 460 -0.11 -8.08 28.46
CA PRO A 460 -1.11 -7.03 28.54
C PRO A 460 -0.77 -6.16 29.76
N ILE A 461 -0.48 -4.89 29.52
CA ILE A 461 -0.35 -3.87 30.57
C ILE A 461 -1.73 -3.55 31.13
#